data_AF-A0A9E5HIW3-F1
#
_entry.id   AF-A0A9E5HIW3-F1
#
_cell.length_a   1.000
_cell.length_b   1.000
_cell.length_c   1.000
_cell.angle_alpha   90.00
_cell.angle_beta   90.00
_cell.angle_gamma   90.00
#
_symmetry.space_group_name_H-M   'P 1'
#
loop_
_entity.id
_entity.type
_entity.pdbx_description
1 polymer ?
#
loop_
_entity_poly.entity_id
_entity_poly.type
_entity_poly.pdbx_seq_one_letter_code
_entity_poly.pdbx_strand_id
1 'polypeptide(L)'
;MQYWLFKSEPSTWSWDQQITKGDIGEEWDGVRNYQARNFMRQMNVGDLGFFYHSQKDKEIVGIVEVCANAHPDSTTDDPRWECVDIRAVKSMQIPVTLEQIKTDPRLTEMVLVKNAGQNNNT
;
A
#
# COMPACT_ATOMS: atom_id res chain seq x y z
N MET A 1 12.08 0.22 -12.08
CA MET A 1 10.66 0.12 -11.74
C MET A 1 10.47 -1.11 -10.89
N GLN A 2 10.06 -0.92 -9.64
CA GLN A 2 9.64 -1.97 -8.73
C GLN A 2 8.11 -1.92 -8.53
N TYR A 3 7.54 -3.00 -8.00
CA TYR A 3 6.11 -3.11 -7.73
C TYR A 3 5.86 -3.39 -6.25
N TRP A 4 4.88 -2.69 -5.70
CA TRP A 4 4.61 -2.67 -4.26
C TRP A 4 3.16 -3.04 -3.95
N LEU A 5 2.85 -3.22 -2.67
CA LEU A 5 1.50 -3.42 -2.17
C LEU A 5 1.32 -2.63 -0.88
N PHE A 6 0.34 -1.74 -0.88
CA PHE A 6 -0.01 -0.85 0.22
C PHE A 6 -1.30 -1.34 0.86
N LYS A 7 -1.28 -1.69 2.15
CA LYS A 7 -2.47 -2.14 2.86
C LYS A 7 -3.11 -0.97 3.58
N SER A 8 -4.42 -0.81 3.39
CA SER A 8 -5.20 0.21 4.09
C SER A 8 -6.46 -0.39 4.68
N GLU A 9 -6.86 0.04 5.87
CA GLU A 9 -8.20 -0.28 6.39
C GLU A 9 -9.19 0.75 5.85
N PRO A 10 -10.26 0.36 5.11
CA PRO A 10 -11.16 1.32 4.46
C PRO A 10 -11.88 2.27 5.41
N SER A 11 -11.99 1.89 6.68
CA SER A 11 -12.55 2.72 7.76
C SER A 11 -11.64 3.89 8.14
N THR A 12 -10.33 3.76 7.89
CA THR A 12 -9.29 4.75 8.20
C THR A 12 -8.91 5.54 6.96
N TRP A 13 -8.61 4.84 5.85
CA TRP A 13 -8.29 5.46 4.58
C TRP A 13 -8.83 4.61 3.41
N SER A 14 -9.83 5.15 2.71
CA SER A 14 -10.53 4.45 1.65
C SER A 14 -9.95 4.76 0.26
N TRP A 15 -10.29 3.92 -0.72
CA TRP A 15 -9.86 4.15 -2.10
C TRP A 15 -10.50 5.41 -2.69
N ASP A 16 -11.74 5.73 -2.32
CA ASP A 16 -12.41 6.95 -2.77
C ASP A 16 -11.73 8.21 -2.23
N GLN A 17 -11.23 8.17 -0.98
CA GLN A 17 -10.42 9.24 -0.41
C GLN A 17 -9.11 9.41 -1.19
N GLN A 18 -8.44 8.31 -1.51
CA GLN A 18 -7.21 8.31 -2.31
C GLN A 18 -7.43 8.89 -3.71
N ILE A 19 -8.54 8.54 -4.38
CA ILE A 19 -8.92 9.13 -5.68
C ILE A 19 -9.20 10.63 -5.52
N THR A 20 -9.91 11.02 -4.47
CA THR A 20 -10.29 12.42 -4.21
C THR A 20 -9.09 13.32 -4.00
N LYS A 21 -8.00 12.80 -3.40
CA LYS A 21 -6.72 13.52 -3.27
C LYS A 21 -6.07 13.82 -4.62
N GLY A 22 -6.33 13.01 -5.65
CA GLY A 22 -5.87 13.22 -7.01
C GLY A 22 -4.34 13.34 -7.11
N ASP A 23 -3.87 14.27 -7.94
CA ASP A 23 -2.44 14.43 -8.25
C ASP A 23 -1.58 14.88 -7.06
N ILE A 24 -2.21 15.43 -6.01
CA ILE A 24 -1.54 15.83 -4.77
C ILE A 24 -0.97 14.59 -4.05
N GLY A 25 -1.67 13.46 -4.13
CA GLY A 25 -1.32 12.25 -3.39
C GLY A 25 -1.67 12.32 -1.91
N GLU A 26 -1.24 11.28 -1.20
CA GLU A 26 -1.35 11.13 0.25
C GLU A 26 -0.04 10.60 0.82
N GLU A 27 0.37 11.17 1.95
CA GLU A 27 1.46 10.64 2.75
C GLU A 27 1.10 9.26 3.30
N TRP A 28 1.96 8.26 3.07
CA TRP A 28 1.75 6.91 3.59
C TRP A 28 2.24 6.78 5.04
N ASP A 29 1.70 7.62 5.90
CA ASP A 29 2.10 7.80 7.30
C ASP A 29 1.78 6.59 8.20
N GLY A 30 2.18 6.69 9.48
CA GLY A 30 1.73 5.76 10.52
C GLY A 30 2.40 4.39 10.47
N VAL A 31 3.31 4.14 9.51
CA VAL A 31 4.07 2.90 9.43
C VAL A 31 5.02 2.79 10.63
N ARG A 32 4.76 1.82 11.50
CA ARG A 32 5.61 1.49 12.67
C ARG A 32 6.24 0.10 12.57
N ASN A 33 6.38 -0.40 11.35
CA ASN A 33 7.04 -1.67 11.03
C ASN A 33 8.39 -1.40 10.34
N TYR A 34 9.49 -1.89 10.92
CA TYR A 34 10.84 -1.66 10.38
C TYR A 34 11.03 -2.22 8.96
N GLN A 35 10.41 -3.35 8.65
CA GLN A 35 10.51 -3.95 7.32
C GLN A 35 9.77 -3.11 6.27
N ALA A 36 8.54 -2.69 6.57
CA ALA A 36 7.76 -1.81 5.69
C ALA A 36 8.46 -0.47 5.47
N ARG A 37 8.97 0.16 6.53
CA ARG A 37 9.79 1.38 6.41
C ARG A 37 11.01 1.16 5.50
N ASN A 38 11.72 0.05 5.68
CA ASN A 38 12.89 -0.25 4.84
C ASN A 38 12.50 -0.52 3.38
N PHE A 39 11.30 -1.02 3.10
CA PHE A 39 10.78 -1.12 1.74
C PHE A 39 10.46 0.26 1.16
N MET A 40 9.80 1.15 1.93
CA MET A 40 9.53 2.53 1.49
C MET A 40 10.80 3.30 1.15
N ARG A 41 11.89 3.10 1.89
CA ARG A 41 13.22 3.66 1.56
C ARG A 41 13.80 3.19 0.21
N GLN A 42 13.31 2.08 -0.33
CA GLN A 42 13.73 1.53 -1.63
C GLN A 42 12.80 1.94 -2.77
N MET A 43 11.66 2.55 -2.46
CA MET A 43 10.71 3.05 -3.45
C MET A 43 11.25 4.30 -4.12
N ASN A 44 10.96 4.46 -5.39
CA ASN A 44 11.27 5.67 -6.15
C ASN A 44 10.00 6.24 -6.78
N VAL A 45 9.96 7.55 -6.99
CA VAL A 45 8.89 8.21 -7.76
C VAL A 45 8.67 7.48 -9.10
N GLY A 46 7.39 7.17 -9.37
CA GLY A 46 6.93 6.41 -10.54
C GLY A 46 6.87 4.90 -10.34
N ASP A 47 7.41 4.34 -9.25
CA ASP A 47 7.14 2.94 -8.91
C ASP A 47 5.64 2.75 -8.64
N LEU A 48 5.10 1.61 -9.09
CA LEU A 48 3.67 1.31 -8.98
C LEU A 48 3.38 0.37 -7.81
N GLY A 49 2.16 0.44 -7.29
CA GLY A 49 1.71 -0.52 -6.30
C GLY A 49 0.21 -0.76 -6.32
N PHE A 50 -0.19 -1.87 -5.70
CA PHE A 50 -1.60 -2.15 -5.46
C PHE A 50 -2.07 -1.48 -4.17
N PHE A 51 -3.24 -0.85 -4.22
CA PHE A 51 -3.98 -0.41 -3.03
C PHE A 51 -4.88 -1.55 -2.58
N TYR A 52 -4.57 -2.13 -1.43
CA TYR A 52 -5.24 -3.30 -0.87
C TYR A 52 -6.05 -2.92 0.37
N HIS A 53 -7.36 -3.11 0.30
CA HIS A 53 -8.24 -3.01 1.45
C HIS A 53 -8.03 -4.21 2.37
N SER A 54 -7.71 -3.94 3.63
CA SER A 54 -7.43 -4.95 4.65
C SER A 54 -8.62 -5.15 5.62
N GLN A 55 -8.47 -6.10 6.54
CA GLN A 55 -9.46 -6.48 7.56
C GLN A 55 -10.79 -7.03 7.06
N LYS A 56 -11.66 -6.21 6.48
CA LYS A 56 -13.04 -6.59 6.13
C LYS A 56 -13.11 -7.18 4.73
N ASP A 57 -12.94 -6.35 3.71
CA ASP A 57 -13.20 -6.75 2.31
C ASP A 57 -12.03 -7.54 1.70
N LYS A 58 -10.79 -7.29 2.17
CA LYS A 58 -9.58 -8.06 1.80
C LYS A 58 -9.38 -8.19 0.29
N GLU A 59 -9.25 -7.06 -0.39
CA GLU A 59 -9.21 -7.00 -1.85
C GLU A 59 -8.32 -5.88 -2.39
N ILE A 60 -7.78 -6.07 -3.59
CA ILE A 60 -7.08 -5.04 -4.35
C ILE A 60 -8.12 -4.24 -5.13
N VAL A 61 -8.19 -2.94 -4.87
CA VAL A 61 -9.22 -2.04 -5.42
C VAL A 61 -8.66 -1.03 -6.43
N GLY A 62 -7.34 -0.84 -6.46
CA GLY A 62 -6.71 0.13 -7.34
C GLY A 62 -5.21 -0.02 -7.50
N ILE A 63 -4.67 0.77 -8.41
CA ILE A 63 -3.25 0.96 -8.65
C ILE A 63 -2.89 2.39 -8.21
N VAL A 64 -1.81 2.50 -7.46
CA VAL A 64 -1.18 3.75 -7.07
C VAL A 64 0.21 3.85 -7.67
N GLU A 65 0.75 5.06 -7.70
CA GLU A 65 2.16 5.32 -7.93
C GLU A 65 2.77 6.12 -6.79
N VAL A 66 4.06 5.91 -6.55
CA VAL A 66 4.84 6.73 -5.64
C VAL A 66 5.05 8.11 -6.27
N CYS A 67 4.63 9.17 -5.59
CA CYS A 67 4.76 10.56 -6.05
C CYS A 67 5.77 11.39 -5.23
N ALA A 68 6.20 10.89 -4.07
CA ALA A 68 7.37 11.40 -3.35
C ALA A 68 8.25 10.26 -2.83
N ASN A 69 9.57 10.42 -2.91
CA ASN A 69 10.53 9.48 -2.29
C ASN A 69 10.39 9.51 -0.77
N ALA A 70 11.00 8.53 -0.08
CA ALA A 70 10.93 8.46 1.38
C ALA A 70 11.38 9.76 2.06
N HIS A 71 10.58 10.23 3.00
CA HIS A 71 10.81 11.41 3.83
C HIS A 71 10.31 11.16 5.27
N PRO A 72 10.69 11.98 6.26
CA PRO A 72 10.20 11.83 7.62
C PRO A 72 8.67 11.81 7.70
N ASP A 73 8.13 10.91 8.52
CA ASP A 73 6.69 10.76 8.77
C ASP A 73 6.17 11.94 9.61
N SER A 74 5.22 12.71 9.06
CA SER A 74 4.69 13.93 9.68
C SER A 74 3.91 13.71 10.97
N THR A 75 3.52 12.46 11.26
CA THR A 75 2.77 12.08 12.48
C THR A 75 3.67 11.82 13.69
N THR A 76 4.99 11.94 13.55
CA THR A 76 5.94 11.70 14.65
C THR A 76 7.20 12.56 14.56
N ASP A 77 7.70 13.01 15.72
CA ASP A 77 9.01 13.69 15.81
C ASP A 77 10.21 12.72 15.80
N ASP A 78 9.97 11.41 15.75
CA ASP A 78 11.01 10.39 15.74
C ASP A 78 11.58 10.20 14.33
N PRO A 79 12.83 10.63 14.06
CA PRO A 79 13.41 10.61 12.71
C PRO A 79 13.70 9.20 12.18
N ARG A 80 13.45 8.16 12.99
CA ARG A 80 13.56 6.77 12.55
C ARG A 80 12.42 6.36 11.62
N TRP A 81 11.31 7.09 11.61
CA TRP A 81 10.13 6.78 10.80
C TRP A 81 10.09 7.68 9.57
N GLU A 82 9.98 7.02 8.43
CA GLU A 82 9.91 7.64 7.12
C GLU A 82 8.84 6.91 6.32
N CYS A 83 8.18 7.64 5.44
CA CYS A 83 7.15 7.17 4.52
C CYS A 83 7.34 7.83 3.16
N VAL A 84 6.63 7.32 2.16
CA VAL A 84 6.52 7.91 0.83
C VAL A 84 5.16 8.57 0.68
N ASP A 85 4.99 9.42 -0.34
CA ASP A 85 3.67 9.81 -0.80
C ASP A 85 3.24 8.92 -1.97
N ILE A 86 1.95 8.56 -2.01
CA ILE A 86 1.34 7.81 -3.12
C ILE A 86 0.12 8.55 -3.67
N ARG A 87 -0.15 8.37 -4.96
CA ARG A 87 -1.37 8.89 -5.60
C ARG A 87 -2.06 7.83 -6.45
N ALA A 88 -3.37 7.99 -6.61
CA ALA A 88 -4.18 7.08 -7.41
C ALA A 88 -3.81 7.17 -8.90
N VAL A 89 -3.62 6.02 -9.54
CA VAL A 89 -3.43 5.92 -11.00
C VAL A 89 -4.70 5.42 -11.66
N LYS A 90 -5.24 4.28 -11.19
CA LYS A 90 -6.41 3.65 -11.82
C LYS A 90 -7.13 2.71 -10.87
N SER A 91 -8.46 2.75 -10.88
CA SER A 91 -9.30 1.75 -10.20
C SER A 91 -9.27 0.41 -10.90
N MET A 92 -9.35 -0.68 -10.13
CA MET A 92 -9.65 -1.99 -10.68
C MET A 92 -11.08 -2.02 -11.20
N GLN A 93 -11.28 -2.52 -12.43
CA GLN A 93 -12.63 -2.70 -12.98
C GLN A 93 -13.40 -3.76 -12.18
N ILE A 94 -12.68 -4.78 -11.73
CA ILE A 94 -13.18 -5.83 -10.84
C ILE A 94 -12.13 -5.96 -9.73
N PRO A 95 -12.47 -5.64 -8.47
CA PRO A 95 -11.56 -5.86 -7.35
C PRO A 95 -11.06 -7.30 -7.31
N VAL A 96 -9.78 -7.47 -6.94
CA VAL A 96 -9.15 -8.80 -6.85
C VAL A 96 -9.07 -9.21 -5.39
N THR A 97 -9.89 -10.18 -4.99
CA THR A 97 -10.00 -10.58 -3.58
C THR A 97 -8.82 -11.43 -3.13
N LEU A 98 -8.52 -11.41 -1.83
CA LEU A 98 -7.49 -12.27 -1.24
C LEU A 98 -7.79 -13.76 -1.48
N GLU A 99 -9.06 -14.15 -1.55
CA GLU A 99 -9.47 -15.52 -1.87
C GLU A 99 -9.05 -15.91 -3.30
N GLN A 100 -9.31 -15.05 -4.29
CA GLN A 100 -8.85 -15.25 -5.66
C GLN A 100 -7.32 -15.33 -5.72
N ILE A 101 -6.62 -14.45 -4.98
CA ILE A 101 -5.15 -14.45 -4.93
C ILE A 101 -4.63 -15.76 -4.32
N LYS A 102 -5.23 -16.25 -3.23
CA LYS A 102 -4.82 -17.49 -2.55
C LYS A 102 -5.09 -18.75 -3.36
N THR A 103 -6.12 -18.74 -4.20
CA THR A 103 -6.51 -19.90 -5.00
C THR A 103 -5.79 -19.99 -6.34
N ASP A 104 -5.13 -18.91 -6.78
CA ASP A 104 -4.31 -18.90 -8.00
C ASP A 104 -2.93 -19.54 -7.76
N PRO A 105 -2.61 -20.69 -8.41
CA PRO A 105 -1.33 -21.37 -8.23
C PRO A 105 -0.10 -20.54 -8.62
N ARG A 106 -0.28 -19.48 -9.43
CA ARG A 106 0.82 -18.60 -9.86
C ARG A 106 1.23 -17.62 -8.77
N LEU A 107 0.38 -17.39 -7.78
CA LEU A 107 0.55 -16.38 -6.73
C LEU A 107 0.91 -17.00 -5.38
N THR A 108 1.16 -18.31 -5.32
CA THR A 108 1.53 -19.03 -4.09
C THR A 108 2.76 -18.45 -3.38
N GLU A 109 3.70 -17.93 -4.16
CA GLU A 109 4.94 -17.32 -3.65
C GLU A 109 4.78 -15.83 -3.30
N MET A 110 3.63 -15.22 -3.60
CA MET A 110 3.38 -13.80 -3.33
C MET A 110 3.43 -13.52 -1.83
N VAL A 111 4.12 -12.44 -1.47
CA VAL A 111 4.27 -12.02 -0.06
C VAL A 111 2.92 -11.84 0.65
N LEU A 112 1.91 -11.34 -0.07
CA LEU A 112 0.55 -11.22 0.47
C LEU A 112 -0.04 -12.57 0.89
N VAL A 113 0.17 -13.63 0.11
CA VAL A 113 -0.31 -14.99 0.42
C VAL A 113 0.45 -15.56 1.61
N LYS A 114 1.78 -15.46 1.59
CA LYS A 114 2.66 -15.95 2.65
C LYS A 114 2.39 -15.28 4.01
N ASN A 115 2.08 -13.98 3.99
CA ASN A 115 1.89 -13.18 5.19
C ASN A 115 0.42 -12.94 5.56
N ALA A 116 -0.55 -13.51 4.83
CA ALA A 116 -1.98 -13.28 5.05
C ALA A 116 -2.50 -13.65 6.46
N GLY A 117 -1.72 -14.40 7.25
CA GLY A 117 -2.03 -14.74 8.65
C GLY A 117 -1.31 -13.88 9.70
N GLN A 118 -0.44 -12.95 9.28
CA GLN A 118 0.26 -12.04 10.19
C GLN A 118 -0.32 -10.63 10.07
N ASN A 119 -0.87 -10.12 11.18
CA ASN A 119 -1.35 -8.73 11.32
C ASN A 119 -0.16 -7.76 11.36
N ASN A 120 0.67 -7.77 10.31
CA ASN A 120 1.74 -6.82 10.15
C ASN A 120 1.17 -5.68 9.31
N ASN A 121 0.80 -4.59 9.99
CA ASN A 121 0.55 -3.29 9.36
C ASN A 121 1.80 -2.93 8.57
N THR A 122 1.70 -3.07 7.25
CA THR A 122 2.70 -2.72 6.25
C THR A 122 2.01 -1.87 5.21
#